data_AF-A0A529N6N8-F1
#
_entry.id   AF-A0A529N6N8-F1
#
_cell.length_a   1.000
_cell.length_b   1.000
_cell.length_c   1.000
_cell.angle_alpha   90.00
_cell.angle_beta   90.00
_cell.angle_gamma   90.00
#
_symmetry.space_group_name_H-M   'P 1'
#
loop_
_entity.id
_entity.type
_entity.pdbx_description
1 polymer ?
#
loop_
_entity_poly.entity_id
_entity_poly.type
_entity_poly.pdbx_seq_one_letter_code
_entity_poly.pdbx_strand_id
1 'polypeptide(L)'
;VFIPWEDVLVLRDAQKILSFHPASGFMHGYCFQGCTRFAVKLDFLCGLLAKALRATGGDAFRGNQAALGEVIALRHMFWSFSNAMAHNPIPWASGAVLPNLEAALSYRTFMSEAYPRVIDTVRRVIASGLIYLPSSARDFDNPEID
;
A
#
# COMPACT_ATOMS: atom_id res chain seq x y z
N VAL A 1 10.39 -33.99 -0.88
CA VAL A 1 11.33 -33.22 -0.04
C VAL A 1 11.28 -33.80 1.37
N PHE A 2 12.43 -33.99 2.04
CA PHE A 2 12.49 -34.41 3.44
C PHE A 2 12.37 -33.16 4.34
N ILE A 3 11.49 -33.20 5.34
CA ILE A 3 11.30 -32.12 6.32
C ILE A 3 11.77 -32.65 7.68
N PRO A 4 12.86 -32.10 8.26
CA PRO A 4 13.30 -32.42 9.61
C PRO A 4 12.20 -32.16 10.64
N TRP A 5 12.19 -32.91 11.75
CA TRP A 5 11.13 -32.80 12.76
C TRP A 5 11.13 -31.45 13.47
N GLU A 6 12.28 -30.79 13.53
CA GLU A 6 12.48 -29.47 14.12
C GLU A 6 11.75 -28.35 13.36
N ASP A 7 11.46 -28.57 12.06
CA ASP A 7 10.75 -27.61 11.20
C ASP A 7 9.22 -27.86 11.18
N VAL A 8 8.74 -28.92 11.84
CA VAL A 8 7.32 -29.30 11.84
C VAL A 8 6.56 -28.57 12.94
N LEU A 9 5.71 -27.61 12.55
CA LEU A 9 4.86 -26.86 13.49
C LEU A 9 3.51 -27.56 13.76
N VAL A 10 2.87 -28.11 12.74
CA VAL A 10 1.58 -28.82 12.83
C VAL A 10 1.60 -30.01 11.89
N LEU A 11 1.32 -31.22 12.40
CA LEU A 11 1.33 -32.46 11.62
C LEU A 11 0.01 -33.20 11.75
N ARG A 12 -0.70 -33.38 10.62
CA ARG A 12 -1.91 -34.22 10.50
C ARG A 12 -3.00 -33.91 11.54
N ASP A 13 -3.05 -32.67 12.03
CA ASP A 13 -4.07 -32.17 12.96
C ASP A 13 -4.98 -31.19 12.20
N ALA A 14 -6.08 -31.71 11.67
CA ALA A 14 -7.01 -30.93 10.86
C ALA A 14 -7.60 -29.75 11.63
N GLN A 15 -7.84 -29.91 12.93
CA GLN A 15 -8.43 -28.86 13.76
C GLN A 15 -7.45 -27.70 13.95
N LYS A 16 -6.17 -27.99 14.26
CA LYS A 16 -5.13 -26.94 14.36
C LYS A 16 -4.87 -26.25 13.04
N ILE A 17 -4.89 -26.98 11.92
CA ILE A 17 -4.70 -26.39 10.59
C ILE A 17 -5.82 -25.37 10.30
N LEU A 18 -7.07 -25.71 10.60
CA LEU A 18 -8.21 -24.82 10.38
C LEU A 18 -8.21 -23.60 11.33
N SER A 19 -7.78 -23.79 12.59
CA SER A 19 -7.76 -22.71 13.59
C SER A 19 -6.49 -21.86 13.57
N PHE A 20 -5.44 -22.27 12.86
CA PHE A 20 -4.17 -21.54 12.82
C PHE A 20 -4.33 -20.08 12.39
N HIS A 21 -5.09 -19.83 11.32
CA HIS A 21 -5.22 -18.48 10.77
C HIS A 21 -5.86 -17.48 11.76
N PRO A 22 -6.99 -17.78 12.43
CA PRO A 22 -7.55 -16.89 13.45
C PRO A 22 -6.80 -16.91 14.80
N ALA A 23 -6.15 -18.02 15.18
CA ALA A 23 -5.57 -18.17 16.52
C ALA A 23 -4.10 -17.76 16.65
N SER A 24 -3.32 -17.78 15.56
CA SER A 24 -1.86 -17.59 15.59
C SER A 24 -1.40 -16.14 15.78
N GLY A 25 -2.30 -15.16 15.69
CA GLY A 25 -1.92 -13.74 15.61
C GLY A 25 -1.37 -13.33 14.24
N PHE A 26 -1.13 -14.28 13.32
CA PHE A 26 -0.52 -14.02 12.01
C PHE A 26 -1.31 -12.98 11.21
N MET A 27 -2.65 -13.06 11.21
CA MET A 27 -3.49 -12.10 10.51
C MET A 27 -3.27 -10.66 10.96
N HIS A 28 -3.20 -10.44 12.27
CA HIS A 28 -2.97 -9.12 12.84
C HIS A 28 -1.60 -8.57 12.42
N GLY A 29 -0.56 -9.40 12.53
CA GLY A 29 0.80 -9.03 12.20
C GLY A 29 0.99 -8.69 10.72
N TYR A 30 0.58 -9.57 9.81
CA TYR A 30 0.81 -9.33 8.37
C TYR A 30 -0.07 -8.17 7.86
N CYS A 31 -1.28 -7.99 8.39
CA CYS A 31 -2.13 -6.87 7.99
C CYS A 31 -1.56 -5.54 8.48
N PHE A 32 -1.05 -5.49 9.71
CA PHE A 32 -0.39 -4.29 10.22
C PHE A 32 0.82 -3.91 9.37
N GLN A 33 1.72 -4.86 9.12
CA GLN A 33 2.88 -4.65 8.24
C GLN A 33 2.45 -4.21 6.83
N GLY A 34 1.46 -4.89 6.25
CA GLY A 34 0.95 -4.62 4.91
C GLY A 34 0.33 -3.24 4.80
N CYS A 35 -0.46 -2.83 5.79
CA CYS A 35 -1.14 -1.54 5.84
C CYS A 35 -0.12 -0.39 5.95
N THR A 36 0.84 -0.48 6.86
CA THR A 36 1.89 0.55 7.01
C THR A 36 2.72 0.67 5.74
N ARG A 37 3.15 -0.45 5.15
CA ARG A 37 3.90 -0.46 3.89
C ARG A 37 3.09 0.15 2.75
N PHE A 38 1.78 -0.13 2.70
CA PHE A 38 0.90 0.42 1.68
C PHE A 38 0.73 1.93 1.85
N ALA A 39 0.56 2.42 3.08
CA ALA A 39 0.48 3.85 3.37
C ALA A 39 1.76 4.60 2.94
N VAL A 40 2.94 4.04 3.19
CA VAL A 40 4.24 4.57 2.70
C VAL A 40 4.32 4.55 1.17
N LYS A 41 3.81 3.51 0.49
CA LYS A 41 3.73 3.51 -0.97
C LYS A 41 2.83 4.65 -1.46
N LEU A 42 1.73 4.94 -0.77
CA LEU A 42 0.86 6.05 -1.12
C LEU A 42 1.51 7.41 -0.86
N ASP A 43 2.35 7.57 0.18
CA ASP A 43 3.20 8.76 0.37
C ASP A 43 4.04 9.04 -0.88
N PHE A 44 4.74 8.02 -1.35
CA PHE A 44 5.57 8.12 -2.55
C PHE A 44 4.73 8.51 -3.77
N LEU A 45 3.57 7.87 -3.97
CA LEU A 45 2.70 8.17 -5.12
C LEU A 45 2.09 9.57 -5.05
N CYS A 46 1.73 10.07 -3.87
CA CYS A 46 1.27 11.46 -3.69
C CYS A 46 2.35 12.44 -4.14
N GLY A 47 3.59 12.24 -3.65
CA GLY A 47 4.71 13.10 -4.02
C GLY A 47 5.08 13.02 -5.49
N LEU A 48 5.08 11.82 -6.07
CA LEU A 48 5.35 11.59 -7.48
C LEU A 48 4.28 12.25 -8.37
N LEU A 49 3.01 12.08 -8.03
CA LEU A 49 1.90 12.70 -8.75
C LEU A 49 1.97 14.23 -8.68
N ALA A 50 2.24 14.80 -7.50
CA ALA A 50 2.40 16.24 -7.34
C ALA A 50 3.55 16.79 -8.21
N LYS A 51 4.69 16.09 -8.25
CA LYS A 51 5.82 16.47 -9.12
C LYS A 51 5.49 16.33 -10.61
N ALA A 52 4.79 15.28 -11.00
CA ALA A 52 4.39 15.07 -12.39
C ALA A 52 3.41 16.16 -12.87
N LEU A 53 2.42 16.51 -12.04
CA LEU A 53 1.50 17.63 -12.33
C LEU A 53 2.26 18.95 -12.47
N ARG A 54 3.24 19.23 -11.60
CA ARG A 54 4.07 20.43 -11.72
C ARG A 54 4.91 20.42 -13.00
N ALA A 55 5.47 19.27 -13.38
CA ALA A 55 6.28 19.14 -14.59
C ALA A 55 5.48 19.42 -15.88
N THR A 56 4.18 19.12 -15.88
CA THR A 56 3.28 19.39 -17.02
C THR A 56 2.54 20.73 -16.93
N GLY A 57 2.72 21.50 -15.84
CA GLY A 57 1.90 22.68 -15.53
C GLY A 57 0.45 22.34 -15.17
N GLY A 58 0.15 21.05 -14.98
CA GLY A 58 -1.17 20.53 -14.64
C GLY A 58 -1.64 20.89 -13.24
N ASP A 59 -0.74 21.32 -12.36
CA ASP A 59 -1.01 21.69 -10.96
C ASP A 59 -1.79 23.01 -10.81
N ALA A 60 -1.82 23.86 -11.83
CA ALA A 60 -2.63 25.09 -11.83
C ALA A 60 -4.15 24.83 -11.97
N PHE A 61 -4.55 23.67 -12.50
CA PHE A 61 -5.96 23.36 -12.74
C PHE A 61 -6.63 22.79 -11.49
N ARG A 62 -7.75 23.40 -11.08
CA ARG A 62 -8.53 22.94 -9.91
C ARG A 62 -8.95 21.48 -9.96
N GLY A 63 -9.32 20.97 -11.14
CA GLY A 63 -9.68 19.55 -11.29
C GLY A 63 -8.55 18.59 -10.92
N ASN A 64 -7.32 18.94 -11.32
CA ASN A 64 -6.13 18.15 -11.00
C ASN A 64 -5.74 18.28 -9.53
N GLN A 65 -5.92 19.47 -8.93
CA GLN A 65 -5.72 19.66 -7.49
C GLN A 65 -6.69 18.81 -6.67
N ALA A 66 -7.97 18.75 -7.07
CA ALA A 66 -8.96 17.89 -6.42
C ALA A 66 -8.59 16.41 -6.54
N ALA A 67 -8.14 15.98 -7.72
CA ALA A 67 -7.70 14.60 -7.95
C ALA A 67 -6.46 14.22 -7.10
N LEU A 68 -5.47 15.12 -7.00
CA LEU A 68 -4.33 14.92 -6.09
C LEU A 68 -4.78 14.87 -4.62
N GLY A 69 -5.70 15.75 -4.22
CA GLY A 69 -6.28 15.76 -2.88
C GLY A 69 -6.97 14.44 -2.52
N GLU A 70 -7.65 13.81 -3.47
CA GLU A 70 -8.25 12.49 -3.29
C GLU A 70 -7.21 11.40 -3.02
N VAL A 71 -6.10 11.39 -3.76
CA VAL A 71 -4.99 10.44 -3.53
C VAL A 71 -4.38 10.65 -2.15
N ILE A 72 -4.22 11.91 -1.72
CA ILE A 72 -3.75 12.27 -0.37
C ILE A 72 -4.75 11.81 0.71
N ALA A 73 -6.05 11.95 0.47
CA ALA A 73 -7.08 11.48 1.39
C ALA A 73 -7.02 9.95 1.58
N LEU A 74 -6.86 9.19 0.48
CA LEU A 74 -6.63 7.74 0.55
C LEU A 74 -5.36 7.42 1.35
N ARG A 75 -4.26 8.12 1.09
CA ARG A 75 -3.03 8.00 1.89
C ARG A 75 -3.29 8.19 3.38
N HIS A 76 -4.04 9.21 3.77
CA HIS A 76 -4.39 9.45 5.17
C HIS A 76 -5.27 8.35 5.74
N MET A 77 -6.24 7.84 4.99
CA MET A 77 -7.09 6.73 5.41
C MET A 77 -6.27 5.50 5.82
N PHE A 78 -5.27 5.09 5.03
CA PHE A 78 -4.44 3.92 5.37
C PHE A 78 -3.47 4.18 6.53
N TRP A 79 -2.97 5.40 6.68
CA TRP A 79 -2.24 5.78 7.89
C TRP A 79 -3.14 5.73 9.13
N SER A 80 -4.40 6.17 9.02
CA SER A 80 -5.37 6.08 10.12
C SER A 80 -5.67 4.63 10.51
N PHE A 81 -5.78 3.70 9.55
CA PHE A 81 -5.92 2.27 9.85
C PHE A 81 -4.68 1.72 10.56
N SER A 82 -3.48 2.04 10.07
CA SER A 82 -2.21 1.64 10.71
C SER A 82 -2.10 2.19 12.14
N ASN A 83 -2.50 3.44 12.35
CA ASN A 83 -2.49 4.07 13.68
C ASN A 83 -3.52 3.41 14.61
N ALA A 84 -4.73 3.12 14.13
CA ALA A 84 -5.73 2.39 14.92
C ALA A 84 -5.24 0.99 15.32
N MET A 85 -4.55 0.30 14.40
CA MET A 85 -3.90 -0.99 14.67
C MET A 85 -2.86 -0.91 15.80
N ALA A 86 -2.00 0.13 15.79
CA ALA A 86 -0.92 0.28 16.75
C ALA A 86 -1.39 0.85 18.11
N HIS A 87 -2.32 1.79 18.11
CA HIS A 87 -2.73 2.55 19.30
C HIS A 87 -3.96 1.98 20.02
N ASN A 88 -4.64 1.00 19.43
CA ASN A 88 -5.73 0.27 20.09
C ASN A 88 -5.50 -1.26 20.02
N PRO A 89 -4.37 -1.77 20.55
CA PRO A 89 -4.05 -3.18 20.45
C PRO A 89 -4.94 -4.02 21.38
N ILE A 90 -5.11 -5.30 21.05
CA ILE A 90 -5.87 -6.25 21.86
C ILE A 90 -4.93 -7.10 22.72
N PRO A 91 -5.27 -7.39 23.99
CA PRO A 91 -4.50 -8.30 24.83
C PRO A 91 -4.39 -9.70 24.21
N TRP A 92 -3.25 -10.36 24.40
CA TRP A 92 -3.00 -11.70 23.89
C TRP A 92 -2.18 -12.55 24.88
N ALA A 93 -1.62 -13.66 24.40
CA ALA A 93 -0.93 -14.67 25.20
C ALA A 93 0.32 -14.11 25.89
N SER A 94 0.58 -14.58 27.11
CA SER A 94 1.81 -14.29 27.87
C SER A 94 2.12 -12.80 28.02
N GLY A 95 1.09 -11.95 28.10
CA GLY A 95 1.25 -10.50 28.24
C GLY A 95 1.60 -9.76 26.94
N ALA A 96 1.68 -10.47 25.81
CA ALA A 96 1.80 -9.84 24.50
C ALA A 96 0.48 -9.16 24.09
N VAL A 97 0.55 -8.35 23.03
CA VAL A 97 -0.61 -7.70 22.42
C VAL A 97 -0.61 -7.93 20.91
N LEU A 98 -1.78 -7.92 20.30
CA LEU A 98 -1.95 -7.98 18.85
C LEU A 98 -2.49 -6.65 18.31
N PRO A 99 -2.12 -6.25 17.09
CA PRO A 99 -2.75 -5.11 16.42
C PRO A 99 -4.27 -5.24 16.30
N ASN A 100 -4.99 -4.11 16.33
CA ASN A 100 -6.46 -4.09 16.22
C ASN A 100 -6.98 -4.85 14.98
N LEU A 101 -7.90 -5.81 15.18
CA LEU A 101 -8.39 -6.66 14.11
C LEU A 101 -9.37 -5.93 13.18
N GLU A 102 -10.25 -5.10 13.72
CA GLU A 102 -11.26 -4.40 12.91
C GLU A 102 -10.61 -3.45 11.89
N ALA A 103 -9.57 -2.73 12.32
CA ALA A 103 -8.76 -1.90 11.44
C ALA A 103 -8.00 -2.74 10.41
N ALA A 104 -7.43 -3.90 10.80
CA ALA A 104 -6.75 -4.82 9.89
C ALA A 104 -7.69 -5.35 8.79
N LEU A 105 -8.92 -5.71 9.15
CA LEU A 105 -9.93 -6.17 8.19
C LEU A 105 -10.40 -5.04 7.28
N SER A 106 -10.55 -3.82 7.81
CA SER A 106 -10.88 -2.63 7.02
C SER A 106 -9.81 -2.34 5.98
N TYR A 107 -8.52 -2.37 6.35
CA TYR A 107 -7.40 -2.26 5.41
C TYR A 107 -7.52 -3.26 4.25
N ARG A 108 -7.75 -4.54 4.57
CA ARG A 108 -7.85 -5.59 3.54
C ARG A 108 -8.98 -5.34 2.55
N THR A 109 -10.13 -4.88 3.03
CA THR A 109 -11.29 -4.58 2.18
C THR A 109 -11.04 -3.38 1.29
N PHE A 110 -10.48 -2.29 1.83
CA PHE A 110 -10.34 -1.04 1.08
C PHE A 110 -9.10 -0.99 0.17
N MET A 111 -8.03 -1.74 0.45
CA MET A 111 -6.81 -1.63 -0.37
C MET A 111 -7.02 -2.04 -1.83
N SER A 112 -7.89 -3.02 -2.09
CA SER A 112 -8.14 -3.55 -3.44
C SER A 112 -8.85 -2.55 -4.35
N GLU A 113 -9.63 -1.64 -3.77
CA GLU A 113 -10.28 -0.55 -4.52
C GLU A 113 -9.38 0.69 -4.57
N ALA A 114 -8.73 1.03 -3.46
CA ALA A 114 -7.94 2.26 -3.37
C ALA A 114 -6.75 2.26 -4.33
N TYR A 115 -6.02 1.14 -4.47
CA TYR A 115 -4.83 1.12 -5.31
C TYR A 115 -5.14 1.33 -6.80
N PRO A 116 -6.07 0.57 -7.44
CA PRO A 116 -6.48 0.84 -8.81
C PRO A 116 -6.98 2.28 -9.01
N ARG A 117 -7.77 2.81 -8.07
CA ARG A 117 -8.28 4.19 -8.12
C ARG A 117 -7.16 5.23 -8.16
N VAL A 118 -6.10 5.03 -7.37
CA VAL A 118 -4.91 5.91 -7.41
C VAL A 118 -4.21 5.83 -8.78
N ILE A 119 -4.01 4.63 -9.31
CA ILE A 119 -3.34 4.44 -10.60
C ILE A 119 -4.17 5.04 -11.75
N ASP A 120 -5.49 4.86 -11.74
CA ASP A 120 -6.37 5.43 -12.75
C ASP A 120 -6.44 6.95 -12.68
N THR A 121 -6.38 7.52 -11.47
CA THR A 121 -6.21 8.97 -11.30
C THR A 121 -4.91 9.45 -11.92
N VAL A 122 -3.77 8.79 -11.67
CA VAL A 122 -2.48 9.14 -12.30
C VAL A 122 -2.58 9.12 -13.83
N ARG A 123 -3.13 8.05 -14.41
CA ARG A 123 -3.29 7.91 -15.86
C ARG A 123 -4.16 9.02 -16.46
N ARG A 124 -5.24 9.39 -15.77
CA ARG A 124 -6.19 10.40 -16.25
C ARG A 124 -5.62 11.82 -16.17
N VAL A 125 -4.95 12.19 -15.09
CA VAL A 125 -4.50 13.58 -14.88
C VAL A 125 -3.14 13.88 -15.51
N ILE A 126 -2.28 12.88 -15.69
CA ILE A 126 -1.01 13.04 -16.41
C ILE A 126 -1.17 12.76 -17.92
N ALA A 127 -2.07 11.85 -18.29
CA ALA A 127 -2.44 11.55 -19.68
C ALA A 127 -1.21 11.31 -20.58
N SER A 128 -1.08 12.07 -21.67
CA SER A 128 0.01 11.95 -22.65
C SER A 128 1.39 12.28 -22.08
N GLY A 129 1.48 12.97 -20.93
CA GLY A 129 2.76 13.24 -20.27
C GLY A 129 3.51 11.96 -19.87
N LEU A 130 2.83 10.82 -19.74
CA LEU A 130 3.46 9.53 -19.46
C LEU A 130 4.13 8.88 -20.68
N ILE A 131 3.86 9.38 -21.88
CA ILE A 131 4.45 8.89 -23.13
C ILE A 131 5.23 9.97 -23.89
N TYR A 132 5.27 11.20 -23.37
CA TYR A 132 6.18 12.25 -23.83
C TYR A 132 7.54 12.05 -23.18
N LEU A 133 8.23 10.97 -23.57
CA LEU A 133 9.52 10.59 -22.99
C LEU A 133 10.48 10.19 -24.12
N PRO A 134 11.78 10.48 -23.98
CA PRO A 134 12.80 9.91 -24.85
C PRO A 134 12.87 8.39 -24.66
N SER A 135 13.49 7.71 -25.61
CA SER A 135 13.67 6.25 -25.56
C SER A 135 14.62 5.82 -24.44
N SER A 136 15.64 6.65 -24.15
CA SER A 136 16.70 6.36 -23.18
C SER A 136 17.40 7.63 -22.71
N ALA A 137 18.21 7.50 -21.65
CA ALA A 137 19.11 8.56 -21.20
C ALA A 137 20.13 8.97 -22.29
N ARG A 138 20.46 8.05 -23.22
CA ARG A 138 21.39 8.32 -24.33
C ARG A 138 20.90 9.37 -25.31
N ASP A 139 19.58 9.56 -25.41
CA ASP A 139 19.01 10.55 -26.32
C ASP A 139 19.43 11.96 -25.89
N PHE A 140 19.59 12.22 -24.58
CA PHE A 140 20.11 13.50 -24.07
C PHE A 140 21.59 13.74 -24.34
N ASP A 141 22.36 12.67 -24.57
CA ASP A 141 23.81 12.76 -24.87
C ASP A 141 24.08 12.83 -26.38
N ASN A 142 23.05 12.66 -27.22
CA ASN A 142 23.19 12.66 -28.67
C ASN A 142 22.90 14.06 -29.25
N PRO A 143 23.91 14.79 -29.76
CA PRO A 143 23.70 16.13 -30.30
C PRO A 143 22.85 16.17 -31.59
N GLU A 144 22.55 15.02 -32.21
CA GLU A 144 21.64 14.94 -33.37
C GLU A 144 20.15 14.82 -32.96
N ILE A 145 19.87 14.61 -31.67
CA ILE A 145 18.53 14.51 -31.10
C ILE A 145 18.36 15.70 -30.15
N ASP A 146 17.47 16.63 -30.50
CA ASP A 146 17.08 17.76 -29.65
C ASP A 146 16.21 17.32 -28.46
#